data_AF-A0A6J8E1V8-F1
#
_entry.id   AF-A0A6J8E1V8-F1
#
_cell.length_a   1.000
_cell.length_b   1.000
_cell.length_c   1.000
_cell.angle_alpha   90.00
_cell.angle_beta   90.00
_cell.angle_gamma   90.00
#
_symmetry.space_group_name_H-M   'P 1'
#
loop_
_entity.id
_entity.type
_entity.pdbx_description
1 polymer ?
#
loop_
_entity_poly.entity_id
_entity_poly.type
_entity_poly.pdbx_seq_one_letter_code
_entity_poly.pdbx_strand_id
1 'polypeptide(L)'
;MILNRKYLTTLFRAQPKQHTTRSRLKQNPTKSPILKQTSQNNAEEHLRLTTINMEGKGNALFINSLESSSDIICIQEQSLCNVLPNMDMFIRCSDTYEEISNFNRPRGKGGVAIAWKRFLTPSISEIPSGNNRIIAIELKSPMKICIICVYICLQRITLGTHI
;
A
#
# COMPACT_ATOMS: atom_id res chain seq x y z
N MET A 1 -0.80 -11.69 5.72
CA MET A 1 0.58 -11.49 6.23
C MET A 1 0.56 -10.32 7.19
N ILE A 2 1.05 -10.51 8.42
CA ILE A 2 1.03 -9.49 9.47
C ILE A 2 2.46 -8.95 9.62
N LEU A 3 2.65 -7.66 9.38
CA LEU A 3 3.96 -7.00 9.40
C LEU A 3 3.99 -5.89 10.44
N ASN A 4 5.01 -5.85 11.29
CA ASN A 4 5.05 -4.91 12.42
C ASN A 4 5.51 -3.51 11.98
N ARG A 5 4.59 -2.53 12.08
CA ARG A 5 4.73 -1.11 11.68
C ARG A 5 5.75 -0.35 12.52
N LYS A 6 6.08 -0.81 13.75
CA LYS A 6 7.14 -0.18 14.57
C LYS A 6 8.49 -0.20 13.87
N TYR A 7 8.78 -1.21 13.06
CA TYR A 7 10.03 -1.26 12.30
C TYR A 7 10.05 -0.21 11.18
N LEU A 8 8.90 0.12 10.59
CA LEU A 8 8.77 1.13 9.55
C LEU A 8 8.78 2.57 10.09
N THR A 9 8.43 2.82 11.36
CA THR A 9 8.54 4.17 11.94
C THR A 9 9.90 4.42 12.60
N THR A 10 10.52 3.39 13.16
CA THR A 10 11.84 3.48 13.80
C THR A 10 12.97 3.68 12.78
N LEU A 11 12.86 3.08 11.58
CA LEU A 11 13.81 3.30 10.47
C LEU A 11 13.88 4.76 10.00
N PHE A 12 12.83 5.56 10.24
CA PHE A 12 12.75 6.95 9.74
C PHE A 12 12.87 8.01 10.84
N ARG A 13 12.83 7.62 12.12
CA ARG A 13 13.26 8.49 13.24
C ARG A 13 14.78 8.54 13.40
N ALA A 14 15.53 7.65 12.77
CA ALA A 14 16.99 7.55 12.86
C ALA A 14 17.75 8.42 11.84
N GLN A 15 17.22 9.60 11.47
CA GLN A 15 18.01 10.66 10.83
C GLN A 15 18.49 11.60 11.95
N PRO A 16 19.76 11.51 12.40
CA PRO A 16 20.25 12.44 13.41
C PRO A 16 20.35 13.84 12.80
N LYS A 17 19.57 14.78 13.34
CA LYS A 17 19.88 16.21 13.19
C LYS A 17 21.20 16.45 13.93
N GLN A 18 22.30 16.52 13.20
CA GLN A 18 23.50 17.16 13.72
C GLN A 18 23.31 18.67 13.66
N HIS A 19 23.23 19.32 14.82
CA HIS A 19 23.91 20.61 15.04
C HIS A 19 23.90 21.06 16.52
N THR A 20 25.13 21.11 17.06
CA THR A 20 25.73 22.14 17.94
C THR A 20 25.25 22.45 19.37
N THR A 21 26.05 21.97 20.34
CA THR A 21 26.78 22.68 21.41
C THR A 21 26.15 23.91 22.13
N ARG A 22 25.87 23.80 23.45
CA ARG A 22 26.76 24.26 24.56
C ARG A 22 26.10 24.17 25.95
N SER A 23 26.99 23.86 26.90
CA SER A 23 26.93 23.81 28.37
C SER A 23 26.02 24.78 29.15
N ARG A 24 25.43 24.31 30.26
CA ARG A 24 25.87 24.64 31.65
C ARG A 24 25.11 23.82 32.72
N LEU A 25 25.90 23.31 33.67
CA LEU A 25 25.51 22.66 34.93
C LEU A 25 24.79 23.62 35.88
N LYS A 26 23.73 23.15 36.55
CA LYS A 26 23.48 23.32 38.00
C LYS A 26 22.62 22.14 38.50
N GLN A 27 23.03 21.56 39.64
CA GLN A 27 22.45 20.37 40.27
C GLN A 27 21.38 20.71 41.33
N ASN A 28 20.47 19.73 41.51
CA ASN A 28 19.62 19.38 42.68
C ASN A 28 18.35 20.24 42.98
N PRO A 29 17.27 19.68 43.59
CA PRO A 29 17.18 18.39 44.30
C PRO A 29 16.05 17.42 43.85
N THR A 30 16.25 16.19 44.33
CA THR A 30 15.41 14.99 44.39
C THR A 30 13.89 15.24 44.49
N LYS A 31 13.18 14.89 43.42
CA LYS A 31 11.76 14.47 43.49
C LYS A 31 11.70 12.97 43.23
N SER A 32 11.14 12.24 44.18
CA SER A 32 10.86 10.81 44.12
C SER A 32 10.13 10.47 42.81
N PRO A 33 10.56 9.46 42.05
CA PRO A 33 9.88 9.09 40.82
C PRO A 33 8.55 8.43 41.19
N ILE A 34 7.46 9.16 40.98
CA ILE A 34 6.13 8.55 40.87
C ILE A 34 6.20 7.65 39.64
N LEU A 35 6.30 6.33 39.88
CA LEU A 35 6.13 5.31 38.86
C LEU A 35 4.72 5.46 38.29
N LYS A 36 4.59 6.28 37.24
CA LYS A 36 3.46 6.16 36.33
C LYS A 36 3.62 4.81 35.66
N GLN A 37 2.85 3.83 36.13
CA GLN A 37 2.56 2.63 35.35
C GLN A 37 1.84 3.09 34.08
N THR A 38 2.63 3.44 33.06
CA THR A 38 2.13 3.56 31.70
C THR A 38 1.70 2.17 31.32
N SER A 39 0.38 1.94 31.27
CA SER A 39 -0.18 0.73 30.70
C SER A 39 0.38 0.62 29.29
N GLN A 40 1.37 -0.24 29.11
CA GLN A 40 1.92 -0.60 27.81
C GLN A 40 0.85 -1.43 27.11
N ASN A 41 -0.18 -0.77 26.61
CA ASN A 41 -0.95 -1.28 25.48
C ASN A 41 0.00 -1.24 24.29
N ASN A 42 0.86 -2.26 24.22
CA ASN A 42 1.58 -2.63 23.01
C ASN A 42 0.54 -3.16 22.03
N ALA A 43 -0.33 -2.26 21.54
CA ALA A 43 -1.03 -2.51 20.30
C ALA A 43 0.07 -2.72 19.26
N GLU A 44 0.30 -3.97 18.90
CA GLU A 44 1.21 -4.29 17.82
C GLU A 44 0.64 -3.63 16.58
N GLU A 45 1.30 -2.55 16.16
CA GLU A 45 0.88 -1.86 14.97
C GLU A 45 1.18 -2.79 13.79
N HIS A 46 0.14 -3.34 13.17
CA HIS A 46 0.28 -4.23 12.03
C HIS A 46 0.00 -3.48 10.73
N LEU A 47 0.80 -3.75 9.70
CA LEU A 47 0.54 -3.31 8.32
C LEU A 47 -0.54 -4.20 7.70
N ARG A 48 -1.61 -3.57 7.22
CA ARG A 48 -2.77 -4.26 6.63
C ARG A 48 -2.68 -4.21 5.11
N LEU A 49 -2.55 -5.39 4.50
CA LEU A 49 -2.58 -5.59 3.05
C LEU A 49 -3.95 -6.13 2.64
N THR A 50 -4.56 -5.50 1.65
CA THR A 50 -5.83 -5.94 1.05
C THR A 50 -5.63 -6.19 -0.43
N THR A 51 -6.27 -7.21 -0.98
CA THR A 51 -6.33 -7.43 -2.43
C THR A 51 -7.78 -7.42 -2.88
N ILE A 52 -8.04 -6.84 -4.04
CA ILE A 52 -9.38 -6.73 -4.58
C ILE A 52 -9.39 -6.72 -6.10
N ASN A 53 -10.25 -7.55 -6.68
CA ASN A 53 -10.68 -7.37 -8.06
C ASN A 53 -11.92 -6.47 -8.07
N MET A 54 -11.83 -5.30 -8.69
CA MET A 54 -12.90 -4.31 -8.68
C MET A 54 -14.03 -4.64 -9.65
N GLU A 55 -13.79 -5.44 -10.71
CA GLU A 55 -14.75 -5.69 -11.80
C GLU A 55 -15.45 -4.42 -12.34
N GLY A 56 -14.81 -3.25 -12.23
CA GLY A 56 -15.43 -1.95 -12.56
C GLY A 56 -16.52 -1.44 -11.59
N LYS A 57 -16.69 -2.04 -10.41
CA LYS A 57 -17.69 -1.68 -9.39
C LYS A 57 -17.01 -0.97 -8.21
N GLY A 58 -16.99 0.37 -8.23
CA GLY A 58 -16.58 1.17 -7.07
C GLY A 58 -17.67 2.17 -6.71
N ASN A 59 -18.34 1.96 -5.56
CA ASN A 59 -19.13 3.03 -4.95
C ASN A 59 -18.32 3.74 -3.85
N ALA A 60 -18.65 4.99 -3.55
CA ALA A 60 -17.86 5.82 -2.64
C ALA A 60 -17.76 5.23 -1.22
N LEU A 61 -18.81 4.59 -0.71
CA LEU A 61 -18.81 3.97 0.62
C LEU A 61 -17.82 2.82 0.73
N PHE A 62 -17.79 1.97 -0.30
CA PHE A 62 -16.89 0.83 -0.38
C PHE A 62 -15.43 1.27 -0.48
N ILE A 63 -15.17 2.28 -1.31
CA ILE A 63 -13.86 2.92 -1.42
C ILE A 63 -13.39 3.48 -0.07
N ASN A 64 -14.25 4.25 0.62
CA ASN A 64 -13.90 4.82 1.93
C ASN A 64 -13.62 3.72 2.96
N SER A 65 -14.40 2.63 2.94
CA SER A 65 -14.16 1.48 3.79
C SER A 65 -12.77 0.89 3.52
N LEU A 66 -12.42 0.66 2.26
CA LEU A 66 -11.10 0.15 1.86
C LEU A 66 -9.95 1.05 2.33
N GLU A 67 -10.03 2.37 2.11
CA GLU A 67 -9.00 3.31 2.54
C GLU A 67 -8.80 3.31 4.07
N SER A 68 -9.89 3.21 4.83
CA SER A 68 -9.83 3.21 6.30
C SER A 68 -9.25 1.91 6.87
N SER A 69 -9.56 0.78 6.25
CA SER A 69 -9.21 -0.55 6.75
C SER A 69 -7.84 -1.05 6.32
N SER A 70 -7.24 -0.44 5.30
CA SER A 70 -6.05 -0.98 4.64
C SER A 70 -4.91 0.03 4.66
N ASP A 71 -3.67 -0.45 4.66
CA ASP A 71 -2.47 0.38 4.53
C ASP A 71 -1.86 0.26 3.13
N ILE A 72 -1.97 -0.93 2.53
CA ILE A 72 -1.63 -1.21 1.13
C ILE A 72 -2.78 -1.98 0.50
N ILE A 73 -3.14 -1.64 -0.75
CA ILE A 73 -4.23 -2.25 -1.51
C ILE A 73 -3.71 -2.67 -2.88
N CYS A 74 -3.82 -3.96 -3.21
CA CYS A 74 -3.60 -4.50 -4.54
C CYS A 74 -4.94 -4.54 -5.29
N ILE A 75 -5.00 -3.93 -6.47
CA ILE A 75 -6.23 -3.74 -7.24
C ILE A 75 -6.09 -4.42 -8.59
N GLN A 76 -7.06 -5.27 -8.93
CA GLN A 76 -7.20 -5.87 -10.26
C GLN A 76 -8.47 -5.39 -10.95
N GLU A 77 -8.48 -5.50 -12.28
CA GLU A 77 -9.53 -4.97 -13.17
C GLU A 77 -9.85 -3.50 -12.89
N GLN A 78 -8.81 -2.72 -12.63
CA GLN A 78 -8.96 -1.29 -12.48
C GLN A 78 -9.34 -0.69 -13.85
N SER A 79 -10.60 -0.28 -13.99
CA SER A 79 -11.12 0.47 -15.14
C SER A 79 -11.45 1.93 -14.78
N LEU A 80 -11.38 2.27 -13.50
CA LEU A 80 -11.65 3.60 -12.94
C LEU A 80 -10.34 4.14 -12.35
N CYS A 81 -9.70 5.06 -13.08
CA CYS A 81 -8.65 5.89 -12.51
C CYS A 81 -9.26 6.80 -11.42
N ASN A 82 -8.50 7.03 -10.35
CA ASN A 82 -8.80 7.95 -9.24
C ASN A 82 -9.86 7.50 -8.22
N VAL A 83 -9.98 6.19 -7.96
CA VAL A 83 -10.90 5.70 -6.92
C VAL A 83 -10.37 5.87 -5.49
N LEU A 84 -9.09 6.15 -5.24
CA LEU A 84 -8.53 6.24 -3.88
C LEU A 84 -7.85 7.61 -3.64
N PRO A 85 -8.61 8.68 -3.38
CA PRO A 85 -8.09 10.05 -3.31
C PRO A 85 -7.11 10.29 -2.16
N ASN A 86 -7.09 9.44 -1.14
CA ASN A 86 -6.24 9.62 0.04
C ASN A 86 -4.98 8.74 0.04
N MET A 87 -4.74 8.02 -1.06
CA MET A 87 -3.63 7.09 -1.20
C MET A 87 -2.73 7.50 -2.37
N ASP A 88 -1.44 7.20 -2.25
CA ASP A 88 -0.55 7.22 -3.40
C ASP A 88 -0.69 5.88 -4.13
N MET A 89 -0.46 5.87 -5.43
CA MET A 89 -0.80 4.72 -6.26
C MET A 89 0.14 4.57 -7.44
N PHE A 90 0.59 3.34 -7.66
CA PHE A 90 1.28 2.91 -8.87
C PHE A 90 0.31 2.11 -9.73
N ILE A 91 0.12 2.52 -11.00
CA ILE A 91 -0.88 1.96 -11.91
C ILE A 91 -0.19 1.43 -13.18
N ARG A 92 -0.64 0.26 -13.66
CA ARG A 92 -0.40 -0.23 -15.02
C ARG A 92 -1.73 -0.58 -15.67
N CYS A 93 -2.10 0.18 -16.69
CA CYS A 93 -3.26 -0.11 -17.52
C CYS A 93 -2.85 -1.00 -18.71
N SER A 94 -3.72 -1.92 -19.10
CA SER A 94 -3.59 -2.63 -20.37
C SER A 94 -3.70 -1.63 -21.52
N ASP A 95 -2.79 -1.72 -22.49
CA ASP A 95 -2.64 -0.81 -23.63
C ASP A 95 -3.96 -0.56 -24.35
N THR A 96 -4.12 0.66 -24.88
CA THR A 96 -5.27 1.20 -25.64
C THR A 96 -6.44 1.73 -24.79
N TYR A 97 -6.21 2.78 -23.99
CA TYR A 97 -7.30 3.67 -23.56
C TYR A 97 -7.36 4.88 -24.49
N GLU A 98 -8.05 4.72 -25.61
CA GLU A 98 -8.98 5.79 -26.00
C GLU A 98 -10.13 5.72 -24.98
N GLU A 99 -10.65 6.86 -24.55
CA GLU A 99 -11.78 6.95 -23.60
C GLU A 99 -13.06 6.35 -24.21
N ILE A 100 -13.12 5.02 -24.37
CA ILE A 100 -14.30 4.36 -24.91
C ILE A 100 -15.32 4.30 -23.78
N SER A 101 -16.43 4.99 -24.02
CA SER A 101 -17.61 5.12 -23.17
C SER A 101 -17.96 3.87 -22.34
N ASN A 102 -18.43 4.10 -21.12
CA ASN A 102 -18.50 3.16 -19.99
C ASN A 102 -19.41 1.92 -20.16
N PHE A 103 -20.06 1.69 -21.30
CA PHE A 103 -21.18 0.74 -21.37
C PHE A 103 -20.90 -0.62 -22.04
N ASN A 104 -19.79 -0.81 -22.77
CA ASN A 104 -19.47 -2.10 -23.41
C ASN A 104 -17.97 -2.37 -23.47
N ARG A 105 -17.31 -2.46 -22.32
CA ARG A 105 -15.88 -2.83 -22.26
C ARG A 105 -15.73 -4.35 -22.20
N PRO A 106 -14.95 -4.99 -23.10
CA PRO A 106 -14.69 -6.41 -23.02
C PRO A 106 -13.93 -6.73 -21.72
N ARG A 107 -14.36 -7.80 -21.04
CA ARG A 107 -13.63 -8.38 -19.90
C ARG A 107 -12.19 -8.66 -20.31
N GLY A 108 -11.25 -8.44 -19.39
CA GLY A 108 -9.83 -8.65 -19.67
C GLY A 108 -9.12 -7.49 -20.37
N LYS A 109 -9.66 -6.26 -20.39
CA LYS A 109 -8.90 -5.02 -20.71
C LYS A 109 -8.55 -4.16 -19.49
N GLY A 110 -8.85 -4.63 -18.27
CA GLY A 110 -8.55 -3.89 -17.03
C GLY A 110 -7.06 -3.79 -16.73
N GLY A 111 -6.67 -2.87 -15.84
CA GLY A 111 -5.32 -2.71 -15.33
C GLY A 111 -5.09 -3.38 -13.97
N VAL A 112 -3.85 -3.28 -13.49
CA VAL A 112 -3.47 -3.58 -12.10
C VAL A 112 -2.93 -2.31 -11.44
N ALA A 113 -3.17 -2.16 -10.15
CA ALA A 113 -2.60 -1.09 -9.36
C ALA A 113 -2.21 -1.56 -7.95
N ILE A 114 -1.24 -0.88 -7.36
CA ILE A 114 -0.96 -0.98 -5.93
C ILE A 114 -1.10 0.43 -5.36
N ALA A 115 -2.00 0.60 -4.41
CA ALA A 115 -2.20 1.84 -3.67
C ALA A 115 -1.68 1.68 -2.23
N TRP A 116 -1.16 2.75 -1.65
CA TRP A 116 -0.68 2.75 -0.27
C TRP A 116 -0.97 4.08 0.43
N LYS A 117 -1.05 4.04 1.77
CA LYS A 117 -1.20 5.28 2.54
C LYS A 117 0.04 6.15 2.38
N ARG A 118 -0.16 7.46 2.15
CA ARG A 118 0.92 8.44 1.88
C ARG A 118 2.08 8.43 2.87
N PHE A 119 1.84 8.06 4.13
CA PHE A 119 2.91 7.95 5.12
C PHE A 119 3.91 6.82 4.83
N LEU A 120 3.55 5.84 3.98
CA LEU A 120 4.41 4.74 3.53
C LEU A 120 5.27 5.10 2.31
N THR A 121 4.99 6.21 1.62
CA THR A 121 5.67 6.61 0.38
C THR A 121 7.20 6.65 0.50
N PRO A 122 7.80 7.17 1.59
CA PRO A 122 9.26 7.14 1.76
C PRO A 122 9.83 5.70 1.83
N SER A 123 9.02 4.74 2.27
CA SER A 123 9.38 3.34 2.43
C SER A 123 9.10 2.49 1.20
N ILE A 124 8.51 3.05 0.14
CA ILE A 124 8.12 2.29 -1.05
C ILE A 124 9.04 2.64 -2.22
N SER A 125 9.45 1.62 -2.97
CA SER A 125 10.08 1.74 -4.28
C SER A 125 9.26 0.96 -5.31
N GLU A 126 8.96 1.59 -6.44
CA GLU A 126 8.33 0.89 -7.57
C GLU A 126 9.34 -0.03 -8.24
N ILE A 127 8.93 -1.26 -8.55
CA ILE A 127 9.74 -2.20 -9.33
C ILE A 127 9.21 -2.17 -10.76
N PRO A 128 10.03 -1.76 -11.75
CA PRO A 128 9.62 -1.77 -13.14
C PRO A 128 9.29 -3.19 -13.59
N SER A 129 8.13 -3.35 -14.21
CA SER A 129 7.64 -4.58 -14.82
C SER A 129 7.46 -4.36 -16.31
N GLY A 130 7.83 -5.36 -17.12
CA GLY A 130 7.59 -5.35 -18.57
C GLY A 130 6.18 -5.79 -18.97
N ASN A 131 5.30 -6.08 -18.01
CA ASN A 131 3.96 -6.61 -18.28
C ASN A 131 2.87 -5.76 -17.62
N ASN A 132 1.88 -5.32 -18.41
CA ASN A 132 0.74 -4.51 -17.96
C ASN A 132 -0.23 -5.24 -17.00
N ARG A 133 0.00 -6.52 -16.71
CA ARG A 133 -0.76 -7.36 -15.78
C ARG A 133 -0.04 -7.65 -14.47
N ILE A 134 1.21 -7.20 -14.35
CA ILE A 134 2.05 -7.44 -13.20
C ILE A 134 2.63 -6.10 -12.77
N ILE A 135 2.40 -5.75 -11.51
CA ILE A 135 3.00 -4.57 -10.90
C ILE A 135 3.58 -4.97 -9.56
N ALA A 136 4.72 -4.41 -9.20
CA ALA A 136 5.40 -4.75 -7.96
C ALA A 136 5.95 -3.50 -7.29
N ILE A 137 5.93 -3.52 -5.96
CA ILE A 137 6.60 -2.54 -5.12
C ILE A 137 7.50 -3.25 -4.12
N GLU A 138 8.59 -2.62 -3.76
CA GLU A 138 9.45 -3.00 -2.65
C GLU A 138 9.14 -2.11 -1.44
N LEU A 139 8.97 -2.74 -0.28
CA LEU A 139 8.91 -2.08 1.01
C LEU A 139 10.29 -2.12 1.67
N LYS A 140 10.93 -0.95 1.74
CA LYS A 140 12.21 -0.69 2.40
C LYS A 140 12.08 -0.98 3.90
N SER A 141 12.46 -2.19 4.26
CA SER A 141 12.42 -2.73 5.62
C SER A 141 13.64 -3.65 5.82
N PRO A 142 14.00 -4.00 7.07
CA PRO A 142 15.17 -4.87 7.31
C PRO A 142 15.01 -6.24 6.65
N MET A 143 13.76 -6.67 6.39
CA MET A 143 13.43 -7.97 5.82
C MET A 143 13.18 -7.94 4.30
N LYS A 144 13.43 -6.82 3.59
CA LYS A 144 13.22 -6.65 2.13
C LYS A 144 11.94 -7.33 1.62
N ILE A 145 10.81 -6.64 1.69
CA ILE A 145 9.52 -7.20 1.32
C ILE A 145 9.13 -6.72 -0.07
N CYS A 146 8.80 -7.65 -0.96
CA CYS A 146 8.23 -7.35 -2.26
C CYS A 146 6.74 -7.66 -2.25
N ILE A 147 5.92 -6.72 -2.70
CA ILE A 147 4.48 -6.90 -2.89
C ILE A 147 4.23 -6.90 -4.39
N ILE A 148 3.70 -8.01 -4.89
CA ILE A 148 3.41 -8.21 -6.31
C ILE A 148 1.90 -8.33 -6.47
N CYS A 149 1.32 -7.45 -7.29
CA CYS A 149 -0.06 -7.52 -7.72
C CYS A 149 -0.11 -8.06 -9.14
N VAL A 150 -0.81 -9.19 -9.30
CA VAL A 150 -0.94 -9.91 -10.56
C VAL A 150 -2.42 -10.03 -10.90
N TYR A 151 -2.75 -9.85 -12.18
CA TYR A 151 -4.05 -10.23 -12.72
C TYR A 151 -3.89 -11.28 -13.81
N ILE A 152 -4.37 -12.49 -13.54
CA ILE A 152 -4.29 -13.62 -14.47
C ILE A 152 -5.60 -13.70 -15.25
N CYS A 153 -5.53 -13.47 -16.56
CA CYS A 153 -6.66 -13.71 -17.45
C CYS A 153 -6.88 -15.22 -17.58
N LEU A 154 -8.05 -15.71 -17.14
CA LEU A 154 -8.48 -17.06 -17.44
C LEU A 154 -8.85 -17.11 -18.94
N GLN A 155 -7.95 -17.61 -19.78
CA GLN A 155 -8.34 -18.05 -21.11
C GLN A 155 -9.29 -19.23 -20.93
N ARG A 156 -10.56 -19.07 -21.33
CA ARG A 156 -11.41 -20.23 -21.54
C ARG A 156 -10.79 -21.02 -22.68
N ILE A 157 -10.19 -22.16 -22.36
CA ILE A 157 -9.91 -23.19 -23.34
C ILE A 157 -11.28 -23.69 -23.79
N THR A 158 -11.78 -23.15 -24.89
CA THR A 158 -12.90 -23.75 -25.59
C THR A 158 -12.34 -25.05 -26.16
N LEU A 159 -12.53 -26.16 -25.43
CA LEU A 159 -12.30 -27.48 -25.99
C LEU A 159 -13.25 -27.58 -27.17
N GLY A 160 -12.70 -27.47 -28.38
CA GLY A 160 -13.47 -27.62 -29.60
C GLY A 160 -14.08 -29.02 -29.57
N THR A 161 -15.38 -29.10 -29.35
CA THR A 161 -16.17 -30.26 -29.75
C THR A 161 -16.15 -30.29 -31.27
N HIS A 162 -15.11 -30.90 -31.83
CA HIS A 162 -15.19 -31.48 -33.16
C HIS A 162 -16.19 -32.63 -33.07
N ILE A 163 -17.45 -32.33 -33.39
CA ILE A 163 -18.48 -33.31 -33.73
C ILE A 163 -18.57 -33.32 -35.26
#